data_AF-A0AAE0TFN1-F1
#
_entry.id   AF-A0AAE0TFN1-F1
#
_cell.length_a   1.000
_cell.length_b   1.000
_cell.length_c   1.000
_cell.angle_alpha   90.00
_cell.angle_beta   90.00
_cell.angle_gamma   90.00
#
_symmetry.space_group_name_H-M   'P 1'
#
loop_
_entity.id
_entity.type
_entity.pdbx_description
1 polymer ?
#
loop_
_entity_poly.entity_id
_entity_poly.type
_entity_poly.pdbx_seq_one_letter_code
_entity_poly.pdbx_strand_id
1 'polypeptide(L)'
;MPEVGIYNSPEVNAFATGAGKNSSLVAFSTGILHRMNRDEVEGVIGHEIAHIANGDMVTMTLIQGVLNTFVIFFARLAAYAVASMTRRGDSENSNVSPLAKMIAALRRLQENAERTDEETAPQLAAFKISSRKSFLNLFTTHPPLEERIRRLSESI
;
A
#
# COMPACT_ATOMS: atom_id res chain seq x y z
N MET A 1 -24.88 -20.80 10.01
CA MET A 1 -23.74 -20.70 10.96
C MET A 1 -22.48 -20.75 10.12
N PRO A 2 -21.48 -19.89 10.39
CA PRO A 2 -20.23 -19.87 9.65
C PRO A 2 -19.51 -21.23 9.71
N GLU A 3 -18.80 -21.56 8.65
CA GLU A 3 -17.82 -22.65 8.68
C GLU A 3 -16.64 -22.27 9.57
N VAL A 4 -16.07 -23.26 10.24
CA VAL A 4 -14.96 -23.06 11.18
C VAL A 4 -13.75 -23.87 10.72
N GLY A 5 -12.63 -23.19 10.55
CA GLY A 5 -11.35 -23.79 10.16
C GLY A 5 -10.24 -23.52 11.19
N ILE A 6 -9.24 -24.39 11.22
CA ILE A 6 -8.00 -24.15 11.96
C ILE A 6 -6.85 -24.21 10.96
N TYR A 7 -5.94 -23.25 11.02
CA TYR A 7 -4.74 -23.21 10.19
C TYR A 7 -3.48 -23.14 11.05
N ASN A 8 -2.38 -23.67 10.51
CA ASN A 8 -1.13 -23.73 11.26
C ASN A 8 -0.37 -22.41 11.12
N SER A 9 -0.33 -21.63 12.20
CA SER A 9 0.49 -20.43 12.31
C SER A 9 0.79 -20.19 13.79
N PRO A 10 2.05 -19.89 14.16
CA PRO A 10 2.39 -19.59 15.54
C PRO A 10 1.73 -18.29 16.02
N GLU A 11 1.34 -17.37 15.12
CA GLU A 11 0.78 -16.06 15.46
C GLU A 11 -0.60 -16.18 16.13
N VAL A 12 -0.96 -15.22 16.97
CA VAL A 12 -2.29 -15.16 17.61
C VAL A 12 -3.22 -14.38 16.68
N ASN A 13 -3.98 -15.09 15.84
CA ASN A 13 -4.81 -14.45 14.84
C ASN A 13 -6.05 -15.30 14.49
N ALA A 14 -7.18 -14.64 14.28
CA ALA A 14 -8.39 -15.18 13.71
C ALA A 14 -8.85 -14.25 12.59
N PHE A 15 -9.37 -14.80 11.50
CA PHE A 15 -9.99 -13.99 10.46
C PHE A 15 -11.34 -14.55 10.07
N ALA A 16 -12.26 -13.65 9.78
CA ALA A 16 -13.58 -13.93 9.24
C ALA A 16 -13.65 -13.45 7.80
N THR A 17 -14.32 -14.22 6.94
CA THR A 17 -14.65 -13.80 5.58
C THR A 17 -16.00 -14.37 5.18
N GLY A 18 -16.72 -13.69 4.29
CA GLY A 18 -17.99 -14.16 3.77
C GLY A 18 -19.03 -13.08 3.61
N ALA A 19 -19.97 -13.32 2.70
CA ALA A 19 -20.98 -12.34 2.32
C ALA A 19 -22.22 -12.34 3.25
N GLY A 20 -22.38 -13.38 4.08
CA GLY A 20 -23.48 -13.47 5.02
C GLY A 20 -23.37 -14.69 5.92
N LYS A 21 -24.29 -14.81 6.88
CA LYS A 21 -24.29 -15.85 7.94
C LYS A 21 -24.26 -17.31 7.46
N ASN A 22 -24.66 -17.55 6.20
CA ASN A 22 -24.74 -18.87 5.57
C ASN A 22 -23.62 -19.12 4.55
N SER A 23 -22.77 -18.13 4.30
CA SER A 23 -21.67 -18.18 3.33
C SER A 23 -20.45 -17.45 3.89
N SER A 24 -20.09 -17.82 5.12
CA SER A 24 -18.95 -17.24 5.84
C SER A 24 -18.10 -18.32 6.48
N LEU A 25 -16.81 -18.03 6.55
CA LEU A 25 -15.76 -18.86 7.12
C LEU A 25 -15.06 -18.05 8.21
N VAL A 26 -14.84 -18.68 9.36
CA VAL A 26 -13.98 -18.15 10.42
C VAL A 26 -12.82 -19.13 10.61
N ALA A 27 -11.59 -18.64 10.50
CA ALA A 27 -10.40 -19.46 10.61
C ALA A 27 -9.52 -19.00 11.77
N PHE A 28 -9.07 -19.96 12.59
CA PHE A 28 -8.25 -19.72 13.78
C PHE A 28 -6.84 -20.25 13.58
N SER A 29 -5.84 -19.49 14.02
CA SER A 29 -4.48 -19.99 14.05
C SER A 29 -4.28 -20.98 15.20
N THR A 30 -3.34 -21.91 15.04
CA THR A 30 -2.83 -22.74 16.15
C THR A 30 -2.25 -21.89 17.29
N GLY A 31 -1.70 -20.71 16.98
CA GLY A 31 -1.23 -19.75 17.97
C GLY A 31 -2.33 -19.18 18.87
N ILE A 32 -3.54 -18.95 18.36
CA ILE A 32 -4.69 -18.55 19.20
C ILE A 32 -5.04 -19.64 20.21
N LEU A 33 -5.06 -20.90 19.75
CA LEU A 33 -5.45 -22.04 20.58
C LEU A 33 -4.44 -22.35 21.68
N HIS A 34 -3.17 -22.01 21.47
CA HIS A 34 -2.11 -22.25 22.45
C HIS A 34 -1.85 -21.08 23.39
N ARG A 35 -2.21 -19.85 23.01
CA ARG A 35 -1.85 -18.65 23.77
C ARG A 35 -3.02 -17.95 24.45
N MET A 36 -4.26 -18.24 24.06
CA MET A 36 -5.46 -17.66 24.66
C MET A 36 -6.27 -18.70 25.41
N ASN A 37 -6.96 -18.26 26.47
CA ASN A 37 -7.91 -19.10 27.18
C ASN A 37 -9.27 -19.15 26.45
N ARG A 38 -10.17 -20.06 26.86
CA ARG A 38 -11.46 -20.28 26.20
C ARG A 38 -12.33 -19.01 26.16
N ASP A 39 -12.34 -18.24 27.24
CA ASP A 39 -13.18 -17.04 27.36
C ASP A 39 -12.68 -15.92 26.44
N GLU A 40 -11.35 -15.76 26.32
CA GLU A 40 -10.72 -14.83 25.38
C GLU A 40 -11.05 -15.20 23.93
N VAL A 41 -10.95 -16.49 23.58
CA VAL A 41 -11.28 -16.97 22.23
C VAL A 41 -12.76 -16.76 21.93
N GLU A 42 -13.65 -17.05 22.87
CA GLU A 42 -15.09 -16.81 22.71
C GLU A 42 -15.41 -15.32 22.49
N GLY A 43 -14.73 -14.43 23.21
CA GLY A 43 -14.85 -12.98 23.00
C GLY A 43 -14.46 -12.54 21.59
N VAL A 44 -13.32 -13.02 21.08
CA VAL A 44 -12.87 -12.74 19.71
C VAL A 44 -13.87 -13.28 18.68
N ILE A 45 -14.36 -14.49 18.87
CA ILE A 45 -15.35 -15.10 17.96
C ILE A 45 -16.66 -14.32 17.95
N GLY A 46 -17.14 -13.91 19.13
CA GLY A 46 -18.35 -13.10 19.27
C GLY A 46 -18.24 -11.78 18.50
N HIS A 47 -17.07 -11.12 18.58
CA HIS A 47 -16.77 -9.90 17.81
C HIS A 47 -16.81 -10.14 16.30
N GLU A 48 -16.14 -11.18 15.80
CA GLU A 48 -16.08 -11.49 14.36
C GLU A 48 -17.43 -11.95 13.79
N ILE A 49 -18.19 -12.77 14.54
CA ILE A 49 -19.53 -13.21 14.15
C ILE A 49 -20.49 -12.03 14.11
N ALA A 50 -20.38 -11.05 15.01
CA ALA A 50 -21.22 -9.85 14.98
C ALA A 50 -21.03 -9.07 13.68
N HIS A 51 -19.78 -8.88 13.24
CA HIS A 51 -19.47 -8.22 11.96
C HIS A 51 -20.01 -8.99 10.76
N ILE A 52 -19.90 -10.32 10.72
CA ILE A 52 -20.53 -11.15 9.68
C ILE A 52 -22.06 -11.02 9.74
N ALA A 53 -22.63 -11.07 10.93
CA ALA A 53 -24.07 -11.08 11.16
C ALA A 53 -24.74 -9.78 10.70
N ASN A 54 -24.04 -8.65 10.88
CA ASN A 54 -24.46 -7.32 10.43
C ASN A 54 -24.11 -7.07 8.96
N GLY A 55 -23.23 -7.88 8.37
CA GLY A 55 -22.80 -7.73 6.98
C GLY A 55 -21.82 -6.58 6.76
N ASP A 56 -21.11 -6.15 7.81
CA ASP A 56 -20.21 -5.00 7.80
C ASP A 56 -19.08 -5.15 6.77
N MET A 57 -18.58 -6.39 6.60
CA MET A 57 -17.56 -6.68 5.59
C MET A 57 -18.05 -6.44 4.15
N VAL A 58 -19.30 -6.80 3.85
CA VAL A 58 -19.87 -6.64 2.50
C VAL A 58 -20.15 -5.18 2.22
N THR A 59 -20.79 -4.48 3.15
CA THR A 59 -21.12 -3.07 2.97
C THR A 59 -19.85 -2.24 2.81
N MET A 60 -18.82 -2.47 3.62
CA MET A 60 -17.54 -1.77 3.50
C MET A 60 -16.86 -2.07 2.16
N THR A 61 -16.85 -3.33 1.73
CA THR A 61 -16.26 -3.72 0.43
C THR A 61 -17.01 -3.07 -0.75
N LEU A 62 -18.35 -3.10 -0.72
CA LEU A 62 -19.17 -2.49 -1.76
C LEU A 62 -18.98 -0.97 -1.81
N ILE A 63 -18.99 -0.30 -0.65
CA ILE A 63 -18.75 1.14 -0.55
C ILE A 63 -17.37 1.48 -1.10
N GLN A 64 -16.32 0.76 -0.71
CA GLN A 64 -14.96 1.00 -1.20
C GLN A 64 -14.86 0.77 -2.71
N GLY A 65 -15.49 -0.28 -3.24
CA GLY A 65 -15.52 -0.55 -4.69
C GLY A 65 -16.23 0.55 -5.49
N VAL A 66 -17.37 1.01 -5.00
CA VAL A 66 -18.15 2.10 -5.63
C VAL A 66 -17.37 3.41 -5.58
N LEU A 67 -16.85 3.79 -4.40
CA LEU A 67 -16.06 5.01 -4.23
C LEU A 67 -14.81 5.01 -5.12
N ASN A 68 -14.06 3.91 -5.14
CA ASN A 68 -12.86 3.80 -5.99
C ASN A 68 -13.20 3.98 -7.48
N THR A 69 -14.33 3.40 -7.92
CA THR A 69 -14.79 3.55 -9.31
C THR A 69 -15.07 5.01 -9.65
N PHE A 70 -15.79 5.74 -8.78
CA PHE A 70 -16.07 7.16 -9.00
C PHE A 70 -14.82 8.03 -8.95
N VAL A 71 -13.91 7.78 -8.00
CA VAL A 71 -12.64 8.51 -7.90
C VAL A 71 -11.84 8.37 -9.19
N ILE A 72 -11.67 7.14 -9.69
CA ILE A 72 -10.93 6.89 -10.94
C ILE A 72 -11.65 7.53 -12.14
N PHE A 73 -12.98 7.41 -12.20
CA PHE A 73 -13.78 7.99 -13.27
C PHE A 73 -13.63 9.51 -13.35
N PHE A 74 -13.81 10.21 -12.23
CA PHE A 74 -13.68 11.67 -12.19
C PHE A 74 -12.23 12.13 -12.35
N ALA A 75 -11.25 11.40 -11.80
CA ALA A 75 -9.85 11.68 -12.03
C ALA A 75 -9.50 11.60 -13.53
N ARG A 76 -10.02 10.61 -14.24
CA ARG A 76 -9.86 10.50 -15.70
C ARG A 76 -10.54 11.65 -16.42
N LEU A 77 -11.78 12.00 -16.07
CA LEU A 77 -12.50 13.10 -16.69
C LEU A 77 -11.76 14.44 -16.51
N ALA A 78 -11.29 14.72 -15.30
CA ALA A 78 -10.47 15.90 -14.99
C ALA A 78 -9.15 15.88 -15.77
N ALA A 79 -8.46 14.73 -15.84
CA ALA A 79 -7.24 14.58 -16.61
C ALA A 79 -7.46 14.84 -18.11
N TYR A 80 -8.56 14.36 -18.69
CA TYR A 80 -8.93 14.66 -20.08
C TYR A 80 -9.22 16.15 -20.29
N ALA A 81 -9.98 16.78 -19.39
CA ALA A 81 -10.27 18.20 -19.45
C ALA A 81 -8.97 19.04 -19.41
N VAL A 82 -8.09 18.78 -18.45
CA VAL A 82 -6.78 19.45 -18.34
C VAL A 82 -5.94 19.20 -19.60
N ALA A 83 -5.82 17.94 -20.03
CA ALA A 83 -5.05 17.60 -21.23
C ALA A 83 -5.59 18.32 -22.49
N SER A 84 -6.90 18.47 -22.63
CA SER A 84 -7.50 19.20 -23.75
C SER A 84 -7.22 20.71 -23.72
N MET A 85 -7.11 21.30 -22.53
CA MET A 85 -6.76 22.72 -22.37
C MET A 85 -5.27 22.95 -22.64
N THR A 86 -4.39 22.08 -22.15
CA THR A 86 -2.94 22.16 -22.41
C THR A 86 -2.62 21.97 -23.90
N ARG A 87 -3.35 21.10 -24.62
CA ARG A 87 -3.17 20.90 -26.07
C ARG A 87 -3.49 22.14 -26.92
N ARG A 88 -4.19 23.15 -26.40
CA ARG A 88 -4.44 24.42 -27.11
C ARG A 88 -3.28 25.42 -27.02
N GLY A 89 -2.33 25.22 -26.09
CA GLY A 89 -1.13 26.05 -25.95
C GLY A 89 0.10 25.53 -26.70
N ASP A 90 0.19 24.20 -26.88
CA ASP A 90 1.31 23.56 -27.58
C ASP A 90 0.99 23.34 -29.07
N SER A 91 0.92 24.43 -29.83
CA SER A 91 1.17 24.39 -31.28
C SER A 91 2.68 24.45 -31.54
N GLU A 92 3.48 23.62 -30.86
CA GLU A 92 4.88 23.41 -31.23
C GLU A 92 5.08 21.94 -31.60
N ASN A 93 5.17 21.77 -32.91
CA ASN A 93 5.32 20.53 -33.64
C ASN A 93 6.50 19.72 -33.11
N SER A 94 6.24 18.70 -32.30
CA SER A 94 7.27 17.74 -31.94
C SER A 94 6.67 16.35 -31.76
N ASN A 95 6.60 15.61 -32.87
CA ASN A 95 6.44 14.14 -32.93
C ASN A 95 7.67 13.45 -32.32
N VAL A 96 8.10 13.85 -31.13
CA VAL A 96 9.18 13.19 -30.40
C VAL A 96 8.56 12.12 -29.53
N SER A 97 8.98 10.88 -29.80
CA SER A 97 8.68 9.70 -28.99
C SER A 97 8.78 10.01 -27.50
N PRO A 98 7.87 9.49 -26.64
CA PRO A 98 7.97 9.63 -25.18
C PRO A 98 9.37 9.26 -24.63
N LEU A 99 10.04 8.32 -25.29
CA LEU A 99 11.42 7.93 -25.00
C LEU A 99 12.41 9.08 -25.24
N ALA A 100 12.25 9.83 -26.33
CA ALA A 100 13.11 10.97 -26.65
C ALA A 100 12.92 12.12 -25.66
N LYS A 101 11.68 12.37 -25.21
CA LYS A 101 11.39 13.34 -24.14
C LYS A 101 12.03 12.93 -22.81
N MET A 102 11.98 11.64 -22.48
CA MET A 102 12.66 11.08 -21.30
C MET A 102 14.18 11.21 -21.40
N ILE A 103 14.78 10.91 -22.57
CA ILE A 103 16.22 11.07 -22.79
C ILE A 103 16.63 12.55 -22.64
N ALA A 104 15.86 13.48 -23.19
CA ALA A 104 16.11 14.92 -23.05
C ALA A 104 16.01 15.38 -21.59
N ALA A 105 15.02 14.88 -20.83
CA ALA A 105 14.88 15.16 -19.40
C ALA A 105 16.06 14.60 -18.59
N LEU A 106 16.49 13.37 -18.87
CA LEU A 106 17.62 12.73 -18.20
C LEU A 106 18.95 13.44 -18.50
N ARG A 107 19.19 13.85 -19.75
CA ARG A 107 20.37 14.64 -20.12
C ARG A 107 20.42 15.98 -19.38
N ARG A 108 19.30 16.69 -19.28
CA ARG A 108 19.22 17.95 -18.50
C ARG A 108 19.49 17.74 -17.02
N LEU A 109 19.04 16.63 -16.44
CA LEU A 109 19.34 16.29 -15.05
C LEU A 109 20.82 15.93 -14.85
N GLN A 110 21.43 15.23 -15.80
CA GLN A 110 22.86 14.91 -15.76
C GLN A 110 23.73 16.17 -15.86
N GLU A 111 23.38 17.09 -16.78
CA GLU A 111 24.08 18.37 -16.96
C GLU A 111 23.98 19.27 -15.71
N ASN A 112 22.84 19.25 -15.00
CA ASN A 112 22.69 19.92 -13.72
C ASN A 112 23.41 19.19 -12.56
N ALA A 113 23.51 17.86 -12.62
CA ALA A 113 24.20 17.07 -11.60
C ALA A 113 25.73 17.23 -11.67
N GLU A 114 26.29 17.45 -12.85
CA GLU A 114 27.74 17.68 -13.07
C GLU A 114 28.20 19.10 -12.68
N ARG A 115 27.28 20.01 -12.33
CA ARG A 115 27.60 21.37 -11.84
C ARG A 115 27.53 21.53 -10.31
N THR A 116 27.30 20.45 -9.57
CA THR A 116 27.27 20.52 -8.11
C THR A 116 28.57 19.96 -7.56
N ASP A 117 29.62 20.77 -7.69
CA ASP A 117 30.86 20.58 -6.95
C ASP A 117 30.56 20.56 -5.44
N GLU A 118 31.01 19.47 -4.85
CA GLU A 118 31.23 19.03 -3.47
C GLU A 118 31.01 19.94 -2.22
N GLU A 119 30.56 21.20 -2.29
CA GLU A 119 30.64 22.10 -1.12
C GLU A 119 29.34 22.71 -0.56
N THR A 120 28.15 22.54 -1.14
CA THR A 120 26.94 23.08 -0.46
C THR A 120 25.66 22.32 -0.78
N ALA A 121 25.35 21.33 0.06
CA ALA A 121 24.09 21.25 0.81
C ALA A 121 23.87 19.84 1.37
N PRO A 122 24.09 19.61 2.68
CA PRO A 122 23.64 18.39 3.36
C PRO A 122 22.11 18.14 3.19
N GLN A 123 21.38 19.18 2.80
CA GLN A 123 19.94 19.18 2.55
C GLN A 123 19.56 18.41 1.26
N LEU A 124 20.43 18.40 0.24
CA LEU A 124 20.19 17.69 -1.03
C LEU A 124 20.53 16.20 -0.93
N ALA A 125 21.51 15.82 -0.10
CA ALA A 125 21.82 14.43 0.22
C ALA A 125 20.64 13.73 0.93
N ALA A 126 19.94 14.44 1.82
CA ALA A 126 18.72 13.96 2.47
C ALA A 126 17.58 13.70 1.48
N PHE A 127 17.44 14.56 0.44
CA PHE A 127 16.43 14.39 -0.60
C PHE A 127 16.71 13.18 -1.52
N LYS A 128 17.98 12.92 -1.82
CA LYS A 128 18.42 11.79 -2.65
C LYS A 128 18.24 10.44 -1.95
N ILE A 129 18.41 10.39 -0.62
CA ILE A 129 18.11 9.20 0.19
C ILE A 129 16.59 9.02 0.31
N SER A 130 15.83 10.11 0.47
CA SER A 130 14.37 10.07 0.57
C SER A 130 13.72 9.57 -0.72
N SER A 131 14.16 10.00 -1.91
CA SER A 131 13.50 9.59 -3.17
C SER A 131 13.67 8.10 -3.51
N ARG A 132 14.82 7.47 -3.22
CA ARG A 132 15.08 6.04 -3.53
C ARG A 132 14.59 5.07 -2.45
N LYS A 133 14.47 5.50 -1.18
CA LYS A 133 13.92 4.69 -0.07
C LYS A 133 12.43 4.92 0.19
N SER A 134 11.88 6.12 -0.04
CA SER A 134 10.52 6.49 0.39
C SER A 134 9.42 5.75 -0.40
N PHE A 135 9.59 5.53 -1.70
CA PHE A 135 8.58 4.83 -2.50
C PHE A 135 8.52 3.32 -2.19
N LEU A 136 9.64 2.70 -1.80
CA LEU A 136 9.68 1.32 -1.33
C LEU A 136 9.23 1.18 0.14
N ASN A 137 9.40 2.23 0.95
CA ASN A 137 8.95 2.26 2.37
C ASN A 137 7.44 2.48 2.55
N LEU A 138 6.72 2.92 1.52
CA LEU A 138 5.28 3.14 1.57
C LEU A 138 4.46 1.84 1.50
N PHE A 139 5.08 0.71 1.18
CA PHE A 139 4.43 -0.61 1.09
C PHE A 139 5.05 -1.67 2.01
N THR A 140 5.90 -1.29 2.97
CA THR A 140 6.54 -2.22 3.90
C THR A 140 6.07 -1.96 5.33
N THR A 141 5.14 -2.77 5.83
CA THR A 141 4.79 -2.79 7.27
C THR A 141 5.88 -3.45 8.14
N HIS A 142 7.01 -3.89 7.55
CA HIS A 142 8.16 -4.41 8.26
C HIS A 142 9.50 -3.95 7.68
N PRO A 143 10.47 -3.55 8.53
CA PRO A 143 11.82 -3.25 8.07
C PRO A 143 12.50 -4.56 7.59
N PRO A 144 13.33 -4.49 6.53
CA PRO A 144 14.01 -5.65 5.96
C PRO A 144 14.99 -6.29 6.96
N LEU A 145 15.21 -7.60 6.84
CA LEU A 145 15.96 -8.45 7.79
C LEU A 145 17.39 -7.96 8.05
N GLU A 146 18.01 -7.31 7.07
CA GLU A 146 19.35 -6.74 7.14
C GLU A 146 19.46 -5.64 8.19
N GLU A 147 18.39 -4.86 8.39
CA GLU A 147 18.33 -3.80 9.40
C GLU A 147 18.15 -4.39 10.81
N ARG A 148 17.52 -5.57 10.94
CA ARG A 148 17.40 -6.30 12.22
C ARG A 148 18.74 -6.89 12.65
N ILE A 149 19.53 -7.43 11.71
CA ILE A 149 20.88 -7.96 11.98
C ILE A 149 21.83 -6.82 12.36
N ARG A 150 21.77 -5.68 11.65
CA ARG A 150 22.65 -4.52 11.89
C ARG A 150 22.50 -3.92 13.29
N ARG A 151 21.27 -3.86 13.83
CA ARG A 151 21.02 -3.33 15.19
C ARG A 151 21.48 -4.27 16.29
N LEU A 152 21.52 -5.58 16.03
CA LEU A 152 22.03 -6.56 16.98
C LEU A 152 23.57 -6.65 16.94
N SER A 153 24.21 -6.30 15.81
CA SER A 153 25.68 -6.23 15.72
C SER A 153 26.27 -4.93 16.28
N GLU A 154 25.52 -3.83 16.31
CA GLU A 154 25.94 -2.57 16.94
C GLU A 154 25.73 -2.57 18.48
N SER A 155 25.06 -3.57 19.04
CA SER A 155 24.77 -3.68 20.49
C SER A 155 25.59 -4.73 21.24
N ILE A 156 26.71 -5.19 20.66
CA ILE A 156 27.74 -6.02 21.31
C ILE A 156 29.09 -5.33 21.16
#